data_AF-A0A3M5TJ45-F1
#
_entry.id   AF-A0A3M5TJ45-F1
#
_cell.length_a   1.000
_cell.length_b   1.000
_cell.length_c   1.000
_cell.angle_alpha   90.00
_cell.angle_beta   90.00
_cell.angle_gamma   90.00
#
_symmetry.space_group_name_H-M   'P 1'
#
loop_
_entity.id
_entity.type
_entity.pdbx_description
1 polymer ?
#
loop_
_entity_poly.entity_id
_entity_poly.type
_entity_poly.pdbx_seq_one_letter_code
_entity_poly.pdbx_strand_id
1 'polypeptide(L)'
;VWLPRLDTYLCDLKESQIRDGLHIFGQSPEGRLRTDTLLALLRIPRGDGRGAQSSLLRALGKAFALGFDPLDCELAEPWVGARPATLLAVSADPWRTAGDARERLELYAAALIERVMAGEDLHDVPAHDDLALILDNLREVVAPRLDACGPGEMQGMLDALSGRFVPAGPSGAPSRGRLDVLPTGRNFFSVDVRNLPTTTAWRIGFQSANLLLERHLQDHGDHLRQLGLSVWGTATMRTGGDDIAQAMALMGVRPVWATGSQRVDDF
;
A
#
# COMPACT_ATOMS: atom_id res chain seq x y z
N VAL A 1 9.31 29.94 -2.11
CA VAL A 1 9.13 29.03 -0.94
C VAL A 1 7.70 28.54 -0.79
N TRP A 2 6.67 29.40 -0.88
CA TRP A 2 5.26 28.98 -0.75
C TRP A 2 4.70 28.18 -1.93
N LEU A 3 5.03 28.57 -3.17
CA LEU A 3 4.53 27.88 -4.38
C LEU A 3 4.89 26.39 -4.43
N PRO A 4 6.15 25.96 -4.20
CA PRO A 4 6.48 24.53 -4.14
C PRO A 4 5.76 23.77 -3.04
N ARG A 5 5.54 24.39 -1.86
CA ARG A 5 4.79 23.76 -0.76
C ARG A 5 3.32 23.58 -1.10
N LEU A 6 2.72 24.57 -1.76
CA LEU A 6 1.34 24.48 -2.25
C LEU A 6 1.22 23.40 -3.34
N ASP A 7 2.21 23.32 -4.23
CA ASP A 7 2.29 22.30 -5.28
C ASP A 7 2.38 20.89 -4.68
N THR A 8 3.28 20.66 -3.72
CA THR A 8 3.35 19.38 -2.97
C THR A 8 2.00 19.04 -2.33
N TYR A 9 1.35 20.01 -1.65
CA TYR A 9 0.06 19.78 -1.01
C TYR A 9 -1.05 19.43 -2.02
N LEU A 10 -1.10 20.10 -3.17
CA LEU A 10 -2.05 19.81 -4.23
C LEU A 10 -1.79 18.43 -4.87
N CYS A 11 -0.52 18.07 -5.06
CA CYS A 11 -0.14 16.75 -5.52
C CYS A 11 -0.53 15.69 -4.49
N ASP A 12 -0.25 15.88 -3.19
CA ASP A 12 -0.67 14.94 -2.14
C ASP A 12 -2.19 14.72 -2.13
N LEU A 13 -2.96 15.79 -2.33
CA LEU A 13 -4.42 15.72 -2.39
C LEU A 13 -4.91 14.97 -3.64
N LYS A 14 -4.28 15.20 -4.80
CA LYS A 14 -4.56 14.48 -6.06
C LYS A 14 -4.23 12.99 -5.94
N GLU A 15 -3.12 12.68 -5.30
CA GLU A 15 -2.55 11.34 -5.15
C GLU A 15 -3.18 10.53 -4.00
N SER A 16 -3.98 11.19 -3.16
CA SER A 16 -4.72 10.55 -2.08
C SER A 16 -5.74 9.58 -2.66
N GLN A 17 -5.57 8.29 -2.36
CA GLN A 17 -6.55 7.28 -2.74
C GLN A 17 -7.84 7.47 -1.94
N ILE A 18 -8.82 8.08 -2.58
CA ILE A 18 -10.20 8.15 -2.11
C ILE A 18 -11.01 7.05 -2.77
N ARG A 19 -12.09 6.63 -2.10
CA ARG A 19 -13.00 5.63 -2.66
C ARG A 19 -13.71 6.22 -3.88
N ASP A 20 -13.53 5.61 -5.05
CA ASP A 20 -14.20 6.02 -6.29
C ASP A 20 -15.58 5.34 -6.43
N GLY A 21 -16.38 5.39 -5.36
CA GLY A 21 -17.71 4.77 -5.29
C GLY A 21 -18.02 4.06 -3.98
N LEU A 22 -19.13 3.31 -3.99
CA LEU A 22 -19.60 2.49 -2.87
C LEU A 22 -19.56 1.01 -3.25
N HIS A 23 -19.26 0.17 -2.27
CA HIS A 23 -19.32 -1.28 -2.43
C HIS A 23 -20.76 -1.76 -2.59
N ILE A 24 -20.98 -2.70 -3.51
CA ILE A 24 -22.24 -3.45 -3.63
C ILE A 24 -21.96 -4.88 -3.22
N PHE A 25 -22.61 -5.35 -2.16
CA PHE A 25 -22.43 -6.70 -1.64
C PHE A 25 -22.69 -7.74 -2.73
N GLY A 26 -21.75 -8.67 -2.90
CA GLY A 26 -21.85 -9.71 -3.92
C GLY A 26 -21.29 -9.32 -5.30
N GLN A 27 -20.80 -8.10 -5.49
CA GLN A 27 -20.20 -7.64 -6.75
C GLN A 27 -18.71 -7.37 -6.59
N SER A 28 -17.89 -8.05 -7.39
CA SER A 28 -16.47 -7.73 -7.52
C SER A 28 -16.30 -6.47 -8.38
N PRO A 29 -15.23 -5.68 -8.18
CA PRO A 29 -15.00 -4.51 -9.03
C PRO A 29 -14.74 -4.94 -10.47
N GLU A 30 -15.25 -4.16 -11.42
CA GLU A 30 -15.11 -4.38 -12.87
C GLU A 30 -14.52 -3.15 -13.57
N GLY A 31 -14.04 -3.34 -14.81
CA GLY A 31 -13.47 -2.28 -15.64
C GLY A 31 -12.40 -1.47 -14.91
N ARG A 32 -12.51 -0.14 -14.97
CA ARG A 32 -11.57 0.79 -14.31
C ARG A 32 -11.44 0.55 -12.80
N LEU A 33 -12.55 0.31 -12.10
CA LEU A 33 -12.51 0.07 -10.64
C LEU A 33 -11.68 -1.16 -10.29
N ARG A 34 -11.72 -2.19 -11.15
CA ARG A 34 -10.87 -3.38 -11.00
C ARG A 34 -9.40 -3.04 -11.18
N THR A 35 -9.06 -2.34 -12.27
CA THR A 35 -7.68 -1.91 -12.57
C THR A 35 -7.10 -1.07 -11.44
N ASP A 36 -7.83 -0.05 -10.99
CA ASP A 36 -7.39 0.86 -9.94
C ASP A 36 -7.21 0.13 -8.60
N THR A 37 -8.10 -0.82 -8.29
CA THR A 37 -7.96 -1.67 -7.09
C THR A 37 -6.73 -2.57 -7.19
N LEU A 38 -6.49 -3.23 -8.32
CA LEU A 38 -5.31 -4.07 -8.53
C LEU A 38 -4.02 -3.26 -8.42
N LEU A 39 -3.99 -2.06 -9.01
CA LEU A 39 -2.86 -1.14 -8.87
C LEU A 39 -2.61 -0.79 -7.41
N ALA A 40 -3.67 -0.47 -6.65
CA ALA A 40 -3.56 -0.17 -5.22
C ALA A 40 -3.02 -1.35 -4.40
N LEU A 41 -3.38 -2.60 -4.75
CA LEU A 41 -2.85 -3.81 -4.10
C LEU A 41 -1.37 -4.06 -4.41
N LEU A 42 -0.92 -3.71 -5.61
CA LEU A 42 0.46 -3.88 -6.07
C LEU A 42 1.37 -2.69 -5.73
N ARG A 43 0.79 -1.58 -5.29
CA ARG A 43 1.48 -0.31 -5.09
C ARG A 43 2.59 -0.38 -4.07
N ILE A 44 2.36 -1.01 -2.91
CA ILE A 44 3.36 -1.11 -1.84
C ILE A 44 3.98 -2.50 -1.77
N PRO A 45 5.24 -2.62 -1.32
CA PRO A 45 5.85 -3.93 -1.10
C PRO A 45 5.12 -4.71 0.00
N ARG A 46 5.12 -6.02 -0.14
CA ARG A 46 4.46 -7.00 0.74
C ARG A 46 5.54 -7.93 1.32
N GLY A 47 5.33 -8.48 2.51
CA GLY A 47 6.27 -9.45 3.09
C GLY A 47 7.73 -8.95 3.12
N ASP A 48 8.64 -9.65 2.44
CA ASP A 48 10.06 -9.30 2.31
C ASP A 48 10.36 -8.22 1.25
N GLY A 49 9.36 -7.83 0.46
CA GLY A 49 9.43 -6.79 -0.56
C GLY A 49 10.23 -7.19 -1.80
N ARG A 50 10.40 -8.49 -2.09
CA ARG A 50 11.21 -8.99 -3.22
C ARG A 50 10.38 -9.80 -4.20
N GLY A 51 10.83 -9.88 -5.46
CA GLY A 51 10.17 -10.66 -6.51
C GLY A 51 8.70 -10.29 -6.65
N ALA A 52 7.83 -11.30 -6.63
CA ALA A 52 6.37 -11.15 -6.69
C ALA A 52 5.77 -10.29 -5.57
N GLN A 53 6.49 -10.07 -4.47
CA GLN A 53 6.04 -9.24 -3.34
C GLN A 53 6.57 -7.80 -3.38
N SER A 54 7.33 -7.45 -4.42
CA SER A 54 7.82 -6.09 -4.62
C SER A 54 6.70 -5.13 -5.09
N SER A 55 6.98 -3.83 -5.04
CA SER A 55 6.07 -2.79 -5.51
C SER A 55 6.13 -2.67 -7.03
N LEU A 56 4.97 -2.66 -7.70
CA LEU A 56 4.91 -2.48 -9.15
C LEU A 56 5.52 -1.15 -9.58
N LEU A 57 5.20 -0.05 -8.89
CA LEU A 57 5.72 1.28 -9.24
C LEU A 57 7.24 1.36 -9.04
N ARG A 58 7.78 0.82 -7.94
CA ARG A 58 9.23 0.78 -7.72
C ARG A 58 9.94 -0.11 -8.76
N ALA A 59 9.35 -1.26 -9.11
CA ALA A 59 9.90 -2.15 -10.14
C ALA A 59 9.93 -1.46 -11.52
N LEU A 60 8.86 -0.76 -11.90
CA LEU A 60 8.81 0.03 -13.13
C LEU A 60 9.82 1.19 -13.10
N GLY A 61 9.94 1.89 -11.97
CA GLY A 61 10.95 2.96 -11.80
C GLY A 61 12.38 2.46 -12.00
N LYS A 62 12.69 1.24 -11.53
CA LYS A 62 13.98 0.57 -11.78
C LYS A 62 14.12 0.11 -13.23
N ALA A 63 13.09 -0.49 -13.81
CA ALA A 63 13.10 -0.99 -15.19
C ALA A 63 13.33 0.15 -16.21
N PHE A 64 12.76 1.33 -15.94
CA PHE A 64 12.98 2.54 -16.73
C PHE A 64 14.23 3.35 -16.33
N ALA A 65 15.00 2.87 -15.35
CA ALA A 65 16.20 3.53 -14.82
C ALA A 65 15.97 5.01 -14.42
N LEU A 66 14.84 5.29 -13.75
CA LEU A 66 14.43 6.67 -13.45
C LEU A 66 15.19 7.30 -12.26
N GLY A 67 15.84 6.48 -11.42
CA GLY A 67 16.74 6.96 -10.37
C GLY A 67 16.07 7.58 -9.14
N PHE A 68 14.77 7.33 -8.90
CA PHE A 68 14.03 7.82 -7.73
C PHE A 68 13.07 6.75 -7.17
N ASP A 69 12.61 6.94 -5.94
CA ASP A 69 11.57 6.11 -5.34
C ASP A 69 10.17 6.74 -5.54
N PRO A 70 9.29 6.18 -6.38
CA PRO A 70 7.97 6.75 -6.62
C PRO A 70 7.04 6.72 -5.39
N LEU A 71 7.37 5.94 -4.35
CA LEU A 71 6.58 5.91 -3.12
C LEU A 71 7.14 6.81 -2.02
N ASP A 72 8.35 7.33 -2.19
CA ASP A 72 9.09 8.11 -1.19
C ASP A 72 9.90 9.21 -1.90
N CYS A 73 9.18 10.16 -2.49
CA CYS A 73 9.77 11.31 -3.17
C CYS A 73 9.02 12.60 -2.86
N GLU A 74 9.75 13.72 -2.89
CA GLU A 74 9.17 15.05 -2.78
C GLU A 74 8.49 15.43 -4.12
N LEU A 75 7.17 15.46 -4.14
CA LEU A 75 6.41 15.56 -5.39
C LEU A 75 6.70 16.84 -6.19
N ALA A 76 7.02 17.96 -5.52
CA ALA A 76 7.36 19.22 -6.15
C ALA A 76 8.83 19.35 -6.57
N GLU A 77 9.67 18.33 -6.33
CA GLU A 77 11.08 18.36 -6.73
C GLU A 77 11.21 18.43 -8.26
N PRO A 78 12.03 19.33 -8.83
CA PRO A 78 12.23 19.42 -10.26
C PRO A 78 12.76 18.12 -10.87
N TRP A 79 12.12 17.67 -11.96
CA TRP A 79 12.50 16.44 -12.65
C TRP A 79 13.77 16.64 -13.49
N VAL A 80 14.86 16.03 -13.03
CA VAL A 80 16.15 15.96 -13.71
C VAL A 80 16.45 14.58 -14.31
N GLY A 81 15.60 13.59 -14.06
CA GLY A 81 15.77 12.21 -14.51
C GLY A 81 15.50 11.98 -16.00
N ALA A 82 15.69 10.74 -16.43
CA ALA A 82 15.38 10.31 -17.78
C ALA A 82 13.88 10.48 -18.10
N ARG A 83 13.55 10.74 -19.37
CA ARG A 83 12.17 10.80 -19.88
C ARG A 83 12.00 9.76 -21.00
N PRO A 84 11.80 8.47 -20.66
CA PRO A 84 11.62 7.42 -21.66
C PRO A 84 10.44 7.73 -22.60
N ALA A 85 10.59 7.41 -23.88
CA ALA A 85 9.57 7.69 -24.90
C ALA A 85 8.22 7.01 -24.58
N THR A 86 8.27 5.82 -23.99
CA THR A 86 7.08 5.09 -23.53
C THR A 86 6.29 5.87 -22.49
N LEU A 87 6.94 6.42 -21.47
CA LEU A 87 6.29 7.22 -20.42
C LEU A 87 5.87 8.61 -20.91
N LEU A 88 6.59 9.17 -21.89
CA LEU A 88 6.17 10.41 -22.56
C LEU A 88 4.86 10.23 -23.34
N ALA A 89 4.65 9.06 -23.95
CA ALA A 89 3.45 8.78 -24.73
C ALA A 89 2.17 8.59 -23.88
N VAL A 90 2.33 8.35 -22.56
CA VAL A 90 1.21 8.06 -21.64
C VAL A 90 0.38 9.31 -21.30
N SER A 91 1.01 10.48 -21.23
CA SER A 91 0.30 11.75 -20.95
C SER A 91 0.94 12.91 -21.71
N ALA A 92 0.08 13.77 -22.27
CA ALA A 92 0.45 15.00 -22.97
C ALA A 92 0.77 16.18 -22.03
N ASP A 93 0.50 16.05 -20.73
CA ASP A 93 0.77 17.10 -19.75
C ASP A 93 2.28 17.39 -19.62
N PRO A 94 2.70 18.55 -19.08
CA PRO A 94 4.12 18.79 -18.84
C PRO A 94 4.76 17.75 -17.91
N TRP A 95 6.07 17.50 -18.08
CA TRP A 95 6.86 16.66 -17.17
C TRP A 95 7.99 17.49 -16.54
N ARG A 96 7.62 18.17 -15.46
CA ARG A 96 8.42 19.16 -14.73
C ARG A 96 8.89 18.67 -13.37
N THR A 97 8.14 17.82 -12.68
CA THR A 97 8.42 17.41 -11.30
C THR A 97 8.50 15.89 -11.10
N ALA A 98 8.97 15.46 -9.93
CA ALA A 98 8.91 14.07 -9.50
C ALA A 98 7.47 13.55 -9.42
N GLY A 99 6.51 14.41 -9.06
CA GLY A 99 5.08 14.10 -9.12
C GLY A 99 4.63 13.73 -10.54
N ASP A 100 5.03 14.50 -11.55
CA ASP A 100 4.70 14.20 -12.95
C ASP A 100 5.31 12.87 -13.44
N ALA A 101 6.47 12.49 -12.89
CA ALA A 101 7.13 11.22 -13.19
C ALA A 101 6.35 10.04 -12.58
N ARG A 102 5.94 10.19 -11.32
CA ARG A 102 5.14 9.20 -10.60
C ARG A 102 3.77 9.03 -11.26
N GLU A 103 3.08 10.11 -11.61
CA GLU A 103 1.78 10.04 -12.29
C GLU A 103 1.88 9.24 -13.59
N ARG A 104 2.91 9.47 -14.39
CA ARG A 104 3.16 8.69 -15.61
C ARG A 104 3.42 7.22 -15.33
N LEU A 105 4.14 6.90 -14.25
CA LEU A 105 4.32 5.52 -13.82
C LEU A 105 2.99 4.88 -13.40
N GLU A 106 2.12 5.61 -12.68
CA GLU A 106 0.81 5.11 -12.26
C GLU A 106 -0.13 4.87 -13.46
N LEU A 107 -0.20 5.82 -14.39
CA LEU A 107 -0.95 5.67 -15.64
C LEU A 107 -0.42 4.51 -16.50
N TYR A 108 0.90 4.40 -16.64
CA TYR A 108 1.53 3.27 -17.34
C TYR A 108 1.24 1.94 -16.64
N ALA A 109 1.30 1.90 -15.31
CA ALA A 109 1.02 0.70 -14.53
C ALA A 109 -0.44 0.26 -14.66
N ALA A 110 -1.40 1.19 -14.66
CA ALA A 110 -2.81 0.89 -14.90
C ALA A 110 -3.02 0.27 -16.30
N ALA A 111 -2.46 0.90 -17.34
CA ALA A 111 -2.53 0.37 -18.70
C ALA A 111 -1.83 -1.01 -18.82
N LEU A 112 -0.70 -1.20 -18.15
CA LEU A 112 0.01 -2.48 -18.11
C LEU A 112 -0.85 -3.57 -17.46
N ILE A 113 -1.53 -3.27 -16.34
CA ILE A 113 -2.44 -4.21 -15.70
C ILE A 113 -3.55 -4.63 -16.67
N GLU A 114 -4.16 -3.70 -17.40
CA GLU A 114 -5.20 -4.01 -18.39
C GLU A 114 -4.68 -4.94 -19.50
N ARG A 115 -3.53 -4.62 -20.08
CA ARG A 115 -2.88 -5.44 -21.11
C ARG A 115 -2.56 -6.86 -20.61
N VAL A 116 -2.05 -6.96 -19.38
CA VAL A 116 -1.76 -8.24 -18.72
C VAL A 116 -3.02 -9.07 -18.52
N MET A 117 -4.14 -8.44 -18.16
CA MET A 117 -5.43 -9.11 -17.98
C MET A 117 -6.08 -9.49 -19.32
N ALA A 118 -5.83 -8.72 -20.38
CA ALA A 118 -6.26 -9.04 -21.75
C ALA A 118 -5.41 -10.14 -22.41
N GLY A 119 -4.29 -10.54 -21.79
CA GLY A 119 -3.38 -11.54 -22.35
C GLY A 119 -2.58 -11.02 -23.55
N GLU A 120 -2.37 -9.71 -23.63
CA GLU A 120 -1.59 -9.09 -24.69
C GLU A 120 -0.10 -9.43 -24.58
N ASP A 121 0.60 -9.26 -25.70
CA ASP A 121 2.05 -9.32 -25.75
C ASP A 121 2.67 -8.12 -25.02
N LEU A 122 3.74 -8.38 -24.26
CA LEU A 122 4.42 -7.44 -23.37
C LEU A 122 5.90 -7.26 -23.75
N HIS A 123 6.30 -7.60 -24.98
CA HIS A 123 7.69 -7.44 -25.46
C HIS A 123 8.22 -6.00 -25.42
N ASP A 124 7.34 -5.00 -25.44
CA ASP A 124 7.66 -3.56 -25.32
C ASP A 124 7.86 -3.10 -23.87
N VAL A 125 7.49 -3.92 -22.88
CA VAL A 125 7.66 -3.61 -21.45
C VAL A 125 9.13 -3.77 -21.07
N PRO A 126 9.73 -2.79 -20.37
CA PRO A 126 11.14 -2.88 -19.98
C PRO A 126 11.39 -4.11 -19.09
N ALA A 127 12.43 -4.87 -19.40
CA ALA A 127 12.77 -6.07 -18.66
C ALA A 127 13.34 -5.74 -17.27
N HIS A 128 12.79 -6.37 -16.23
CA HIS A 128 13.33 -6.35 -14.87
C HIS A 128 12.85 -7.60 -14.13
N ASP A 129 13.75 -8.27 -13.39
CA ASP A 129 13.47 -9.57 -12.75
C ASP A 129 12.23 -9.54 -11.85
N ASP A 130 12.14 -8.54 -10.96
CA ASP A 130 10.96 -8.38 -10.10
C ASP A 130 9.68 -8.10 -10.90
N LEU A 131 9.76 -7.42 -12.04
CA LEU A 131 8.58 -7.01 -12.80
C LEU A 131 7.86 -8.23 -13.37
N ALA A 132 8.59 -9.15 -14.00
CA ALA A 132 8.01 -10.39 -14.52
C ALA A 132 7.28 -11.18 -13.42
N LEU A 133 7.93 -11.35 -12.25
CA LEU A 133 7.35 -12.06 -11.11
C LEU A 133 6.10 -11.35 -10.54
N ILE A 134 6.06 -10.02 -10.54
CA ILE A 134 4.87 -9.26 -10.13
C ILE A 134 3.72 -9.49 -11.12
N LEU A 135 3.99 -9.45 -12.43
CA LEU A 135 2.96 -9.60 -13.46
C LEU A 135 2.40 -11.03 -13.52
N ASP A 136 3.23 -12.04 -13.26
CA ASP A 136 2.78 -13.43 -13.11
C ASP A 136 1.92 -13.58 -11.85
N ASN A 137 2.37 -13.04 -10.70
CA ASN A 137 1.60 -13.07 -9.47
C ASN A 137 0.27 -12.32 -9.57
N LEU A 138 0.24 -11.22 -10.32
CA LEU A 138 -0.98 -10.48 -10.63
C LEU A 138 -2.01 -11.38 -11.31
N ARG A 139 -1.59 -12.12 -12.36
CA ARG A 139 -2.47 -13.04 -13.11
C ARG A 139 -2.91 -14.24 -12.28
N GLU A 140 -1.98 -14.86 -11.55
CA GLU A 140 -2.23 -16.15 -10.91
C GLU A 140 -2.86 -16.04 -9.51
N VAL A 141 -2.64 -14.92 -8.81
CA VAL A 141 -2.99 -14.80 -7.40
C VAL A 141 -3.81 -13.56 -7.11
N VAL A 142 -3.32 -12.36 -7.45
CA VAL A 142 -3.94 -11.11 -7.00
C VAL A 142 -5.30 -10.89 -7.66
N ALA A 143 -5.35 -10.99 -8.99
CA ALA A 143 -6.58 -10.73 -9.73
C ALA A 143 -7.67 -11.79 -9.46
N PRO A 144 -7.37 -13.10 -9.48
CA PRO A 144 -8.37 -14.12 -9.13
C PRO A 144 -8.93 -13.97 -7.71
N ARG A 145 -8.10 -13.57 -6.73
CA ARG A 145 -8.57 -13.31 -5.35
C ARG A 145 -9.50 -12.11 -5.26
N LEU A 146 -9.21 -11.05 -6.01
CA LEU A 146 -10.08 -9.87 -6.07
C LEU A 146 -11.41 -10.23 -6.75
N ASP A 147 -11.35 -10.92 -7.89
CA ASP A 147 -12.52 -11.30 -8.69
C ASP A 147 -13.44 -12.28 -7.95
N ALA A 148 -12.88 -13.12 -7.08
CA ALA A 148 -13.64 -14.05 -6.24
C ALA A 148 -14.41 -13.37 -5.08
N CYS A 149 -14.19 -12.08 -4.80
CA CYS A 149 -14.78 -11.39 -3.66
C CYS A 149 -16.31 -11.32 -3.71
N GLY A 150 -16.89 -10.83 -4.81
CA GLY A 150 -18.34 -10.75 -5.00
C GLY A 150 -19.03 -12.12 -4.90
N PRO A 151 -18.64 -13.11 -5.70
CA PRO A 151 -19.20 -14.46 -5.58
C PRO A 151 -18.99 -15.07 -4.18
N GLY A 152 -17.82 -14.85 -3.57
CA GLY A 152 -17.49 -15.33 -2.23
C GLY A 152 -18.37 -14.71 -1.14
N GLU A 153 -18.68 -13.42 -1.23
CA GLU A 153 -19.61 -12.73 -0.33
C GLU A 153 -21.00 -13.34 -0.35
N MET A 154 -21.55 -13.55 -1.56
CA MET A 154 -22.86 -14.16 -1.71
C MET A 154 -22.88 -15.59 -1.18
N GLN A 155 -21.85 -16.38 -1.52
CA GLN A 155 -21.73 -17.76 -1.06
C GLN A 155 -21.63 -17.85 0.46
N GLY A 156 -20.77 -17.03 1.09
CA GLY A 156 -20.62 -17.01 2.55
C GLY A 156 -21.92 -16.65 3.27
N MET A 157 -22.72 -15.73 2.72
CA MET A 157 -24.05 -15.41 3.25
C MET A 157 -25.01 -16.60 3.14
N LEU A 158 -25.07 -17.27 1.98
CA LEU A 158 -25.93 -18.44 1.78
C LEU A 158 -25.53 -19.62 2.69
N ASP A 159 -24.24 -19.82 2.91
CA ASP A 159 -23.73 -20.82 3.84
C ASP A 159 -24.17 -20.52 5.28
N ALA A 160 -24.01 -19.29 5.74
CA ALA A 160 -24.46 -18.86 7.07
C ALA A 160 -25.97 -19.06 7.26
N LEU A 161 -26.79 -18.64 6.30
CA LEU A 161 -28.25 -18.81 6.34
C LEU A 161 -28.68 -20.28 6.32
N SER A 162 -27.86 -21.15 5.71
CA SER A 162 -28.09 -22.59 5.70
C SER A 162 -27.57 -23.29 6.97
N GLY A 163 -27.07 -22.56 7.97
CA GLY A 163 -26.46 -23.12 9.17
C GLY A 163 -25.13 -23.85 8.89
N ARG A 164 -24.47 -23.58 7.76
CA ARG A 164 -23.16 -24.14 7.43
C ARG A 164 -22.05 -23.29 8.01
N PHE A 165 -20.88 -23.92 8.20
CA PHE A 165 -19.68 -23.23 8.64
C PHE A 165 -19.17 -22.26 7.55
N VAL A 166 -19.00 -20.98 7.90
CA VAL A 166 -18.34 -19.99 7.05
C VAL A 166 -16.85 -19.94 7.39
N PRO A 167 -15.95 -20.19 6.41
CA PRO A 167 -14.51 -20.20 6.66
C PRO A 167 -14.01 -18.91 7.31
N ALA A 168 -13.12 -19.07 8.30
CA ALA A 168 -12.48 -17.94 8.96
C ALA A 168 -11.38 -17.33 8.07
N GLY A 169 -11.12 -16.03 8.23
CA GLY A 169 -10.05 -15.33 7.52
C GLY A 169 -9.52 -14.13 8.31
N PRO A 170 -8.31 -13.64 8.02
CA PRO A 170 -7.79 -12.45 8.67
C PRO A 170 -8.55 -11.20 8.19
N SER A 171 -8.69 -10.21 9.07
CA SER A 171 -9.10 -8.85 8.71
C SER A 171 -7.89 -7.93 8.50
N GLY A 172 -8.11 -6.81 7.80
CA GLY A 172 -7.09 -5.82 7.53
C GLY A 172 -7.40 -4.96 6.31
N ALA A 173 -6.50 -4.03 6.00
CA ALA A 173 -6.59 -3.24 4.77
C ALA A 173 -5.74 -3.93 3.68
N PRO A 174 -6.34 -4.44 2.58
CA PRO A 174 -5.58 -5.17 1.56
C PRO A 174 -4.56 -4.26 0.84
N SER A 175 -4.86 -2.97 0.69
CA SER A 175 -3.93 -1.94 0.20
C SER A 175 -2.74 -1.67 1.12
N ARG A 176 -2.74 -2.19 2.35
CA ARG A 176 -1.59 -2.17 3.28
C ARG A 176 -0.78 -3.48 3.23
N GLY A 177 -0.76 -4.12 2.06
CA GLY A 177 0.10 -5.25 1.76
C GLY A 177 -0.41 -6.57 2.35
N ARG A 178 -1.67 -6.57 2.79
CA ARG A 178 -2.35 -7.71 3.41
C ARG A 178 -3.23 -8.42 2.39
N LEU A 179 -2.63 -9.01 1.35
CA LEU A 179 -3.34 -9.75 0.32
C LEU A 179 -4.03 -11.02 0.87
N ASP A 180 -3.61 -11.48 2.05
CA ASP A 180 -4.20 -12.61 2.79
C ASP A 180 -5.64 -12.36 3.25
N VAL A 181 -6.10 -11.10 3.28
CA VAL A 181 -7.49 -10.73 3.60
C VAL A 181 -8.44 -10.97 2.41
N LEU A 182 -7.91 -11.17 1.20
CA LEU A 182 -8.69 -11.57 0.03
C LEU A 182 -8.65 -13.10 -0.17
N PRO A 183 -9.72 -13.72 -0.67
CA PRO A 183 -11.01 -13.11 -1.03
C PRO A 183 -11.86 -12.74 0.19
N THR A 184 -12.87 -11.90 -0.03
CA THR A 184 -13.92 -11.58 0.97
C THR A 184 -14.96 -12.72 1.06
N GLY A 185 -16.04 -12.52 1.84
CA GLY A 185 -17.03 -13.58 2.11
C GLY A 185 -16.63 -14.57 3.21
N ARG A 186 -15.66 -14.20 4.04
CA ARG A 186 -15.15 -15.01 5.16
C ARG A 186 -15.59 -14.43 6.50
N ASN A 187 -15.69 -15.30 7.51
CA ASN A 187 -15.91 -14.89 8.89
C ASN A 187 -14.60 -14.35 9.47
N PHE A 188 -14.36 -13.05 9.31
CA PHE A 188 -13.06 -12.50 9.64
C PHE A 188 -12.77 -12.53 11.15
N PHE A 189 -11.49 -12.72 11.51
CA PHE A 189 -10.97 -12.50 12.85
C PHE A 189 -10.02 -11.30 12.87
N SER A 190 -9.71 -10.82 14.07
CA SER A 190 -8.81 -9.68 14.27
C SER A 190 -7.34 -10.10 14.15
N VAL A 191 -6.56 -9.93 15.22
CA VAL A 191 -5.13 -10.22 15.30
C VAL A 191 -4.84 -10.86 16.65
N ASP A 192 -3.79 -11.67 16.74
CA ASP A 192 -3.27 -12.11 18.05
C ASP A 192 -2.69 -10.89 18.77
N VAL A 193 -3.32 -10.47 19.86
CA VAL A 193 -2.90 -9.30 20.64
C VAL A 193 -1.49 -9.43 21.21
N ARG A 194 -0.97 -10.66 21.34
CA ARG A 194 0.39 -10.92 21.81
C ARG A 194 1.46 -10.65 20.76
N ASN A 195 1.07 -10.51 19.49
CA ASN A 195 1.99 -10.21 18.39
C ASN A 195 2.05 -8.71 18.07
N LEU A 196 1.45 -7.87 18.94
CA LEU A 196 1.38 -6.41 18.77
C LEU A 196 2.35 -5.69 19.72
N PRO A 197 3.06 -4.64 19.25
CA PRO A 197 3.13 -4.22 17.85
C PRO A 197 3.93 -5.22 17.01
N THR A 198 3.59 -5.35 15.73
CA THR A 198 4.38 -6.14 14.79
C THR A 198 5.74 -5.47 14.52
N THR A 199 6.72 -6.21 14.02
CA THR A 199 8.04 -5.66 13.65
C THR A 199 7.95 -4.56 12.58
N THR A 200 7.02 -4.70 11.63
CA THR A 200 6.71 -3.68 10.62
C THR A 200 6.09 -2.44 11.28
N ALA A 201 5.11 -2.63 12.15
CA ALA A 201 4.47 -1.53 12.88
C ALA A 201 5.45 -0.78 13.77
N TRP A 202 6.42 -1.48 14.39
CA TRP A 202 7.50 -0.84 15.15
C TRP A 202 8.32 0.12 14.29
N ARG A 203 8.72 -0.30 13.09
CA ARG A 203 9.50 0.55 12.17
C ARG A 203 8.72 1.81 11.79
N ILE A 204 7.43 1.66 11.45
CA ILE A 204 6.54 2.76 11.07
C ILE A 204 6.29 3.70 12.27
N GLY A 205 5.94 3.14 13.42
CA GLY A 205 5.68 3.90 14.64
C GLY A 205 6.91 4.67 15.14
N PHE A 206 8.10 4.07 15.06
CA PHE A 206 9.36 4.72 15.41
C PHE A 206 9.68 5.89 14.47
N GLN A 207 9.55 5.70 13.16
CA GLN A 207 9.73 6.78 12.18
C GLN A 207 8.72 7.92 12.40
N SER A 208 7.45 7.57 12.62
CA SER A 208 6.37 8.52 12.93
C SER A 208 6.66 9.32 14.20
N ALA A 209 7.17 8.68 15.26
CA ALA A 209 7.56 9.34 16.49
C ALA A 209 8.69 10.36 16.26
N ASN A 210 9.73 10.00 15.51
CA ASN A 210 10.84 10.90 15.20
C ASN A 210 10.37 12.12 14.39
N LEU A 211 9.57 11.89 13.34
CA LEU A 211 9.01 12.98 12.52
C LEU A 211 8.15 13.93 13.36
N LEU A 212 7.37 13.41 14.29
CA LEU A 212 6.56 14.22 15.21
C LEU A 212 7.44 15.10 16.12
N LEU A 213 8.50 14.52 16.70
CA LEU A 213 9.43 15.25 17.57
C LEU A 213 10.19 16.33 16.80
N GLU A 214 10.71 15.99 15.63
CA GLU A 214 11.42 16.91 14.74
C GLU A 214 10.52 18.08 14.33
N ARG A 215 9.28 17.76 13.92
CA ARG A 215 8.31 18.77 13.51
C ARG A 215 7.97 19.72 14.67
N HIS A 216 7.75 19.19 15.87
CA HIS A 216 7.46 20.01 17.04
C HIS A 216 8.62 20.95 17.38
N LEU A 217 9.86 20.44 17.34
CA LEU A 217 11.06 21.25 17.59
C LEU A 217 11.22 22.37 16.55
N GLN A 218 10.95 22.08 15.28
CA GLN A 218 10.99 23.09 14.21
C GLN A 218 9.93 24.18 14.37
N ASP A 219 8.72 23.80 14.82
CA ASP A 219 7.60 24.73 14.94
C ASP A 219 7.64 25.57 16.23
N HIS A 220 8.16 25.01 17.33
CA HIS A 220 8.10 25.64 18.66
C HIS A 220 9.47 25.98 19.27
N GLY A 221 10.57 25.44 18.75
CA GLY A 221 11.92 25.71 19.24
C GLY A 221 12.29 25.08 20.59
N ASP A 222 11.41 24.27 21.19
CA ASP A 222 11.69 23.49 22.42
C ASP A 222 11.21 22.03 22.23
N HIS A 223 11.72 21.13 23.06
CA HIS A 223 11.37 19.71 23.02
C HIS A 223 9.93 19.46 23.49
N LEU A 224 9.28 18.49 22.83
CA LEU A 224 7.95 18.04 23.23
C LEU A 224 8.01 17.39 24.62
N ARG A 225 7.26 17.95 25.59
CA ARG A 225 7.24 17.45 26.98
C ARG A 225 6.04 16.56 27.29
N GLN A 226 4.90 16.82 26.66
CA GLN A 226 3.64 16.16 26.94
C GLN A 226 2.85 15.98 25.64
N LEU A 227 2.30 14.78 25.44
CA LEU A 227 1.46 14.43 24.30
C LEU A 227 0.28 13.58 24.77
N GLY A 228 -0.93 13.95 24.35
CA GLY A 228 -2.07 13.05 24.41
C GLY A 228 -2.16 12.23 23.13
N LEU A 229 -2.13 10.91 23.23
CA LEU A 229 -2.30 10.00 22.09
C LEU A 229 -3.58 9.18 22.25
N SER A 230 -4.39 9.12 21.19
CA SER A 230 -5.59 8.29 21.15
C SER A 230 -5.29 6.99 20.42
N VAL A 231 -5.41 5.85 21.11
CA VAL A 231 -5.12 4.53 20.54
C VAL A 231 -6.42 3.76 20.35
N TRP A 232 -6.73 3.40 19.09
CA TRP A 232 -7.99 2.75 18.72
C TRP A 232 -7.77 1.30 18.32
N GLY A 233 -8.59 0.38 18.87
CA GLY A 233 -8.49 -1.04 18.54
C GLY A 233 -8.62 -1.34 17.04
N THR A 234 -9.53 -0.64 16.33
CA THR A 234 -9.72 -0.81 14.88
C THR A 234 -8.52 -0.32 14.05
N ALA A 235 -7.83 0.73 14.49
CA ALA A 235 -6.60 1.20 13.86
C ALA A 235 -5.48 0.19 14.08
N THR A 236 -5.28 -0.25 15.33
CA THR A 236 -4.32 -1.29 15.72
C THR A 236 -4.51 -2.58 14.91
N MET A 237 -5.75 -3.05 14.72
CA MET A 237 -6.05 -4.24 13.91
C MET A 237 -5.63 -4.08 12.44
N ARG A 238 -5.76 -2.88 11.88
CA ARG A 238 -5.43 -2.60 10.47
C ARG A 238 -3.93 -2.38 10.24
N THR A 239 -3.21 -1.88 11.24
CA THR A 239 -1.79 -1.52 11.14
C THR A 239 -0.86 -2.58 11.71
N GLY A 240 -1.36 -3.48 12.57
CA GLY A 240 -0.49 -4.30 13.38
C GLY A 240 0.13 -3.53 14.55
N GLY A 241 -0.46 -2.38 14.93
CA GLY A 241 -0.12 -1.63 16.14
C GLY A 241 0.77 -0.40 15.97
N ASP A 242 0.65 0.34 14.87
CA ASP A 242 1.44 1.57 14.63
C ASP A 242 1.33 2.59 15.77
N ASP A 243 0.11 2.84 16.28
CA ASP A 243 -0.13 3.81 17.36
C ASP A 243 0.54 3.36 18.68
N ILE A 244 0.51 2.06 18.97
CA ILE A 244 1.16 1.47 20.14
C ILE A 244 2.67 1.57 19.99
N ALA A 245 3.20 1.24 18.81
CA ALA A 245 4.61 1.40 18.50
C ALA A 245 5.09 2.85 18.62
N GLN A 246 4.30 3.82 18.14
CA GLN A 246 4.61 5.24 18.28
C GLN A 246 4.66 5.66 19.75
N ALA A 247 3.68 5.23 20.56
CA ALA A 247 3.66 5.49 21.99
C ALA A 247 4.91 4.93 22.70
N MET A 248 5.25 3.67 22.41
CA MET A 248 6.44 3.01 22.97
C MET A 248 7.73 3.73 22.57
N ALA A 249 7.86 4.12 21.30
CA ALA A 249 9.00 4.89 20.81
C ALA A 249 9.15 6.24 21.52
N LEU A 250 8.05 6.98 21.73
CA LEU A 250 8.04 8.24 22.46
C LEU A 250 8.40 8.07 23.94
N MET A 251 8.10 6.92 24.54
CA MET A 251 8.53 6.56 25.90
C MET A 251 9.98 6.06 25.97
N GLY A 252 10.64 5.84 24.83
CA GLY A 252 12.00 5.27 24.77
C GLY A 252 12.05 3.77 25.03
N VAL A 253 10.94 3.04 24.82
CA VAL A 253 10.79 1.61 25.09
C VAL A 253 10.75 0.83 23.77
N ARG A 254 11.47 -0.30 23.68
CA ARG A 254 11.58 -1.07 22.43
C ARG A 254 11.09 -2.51 22.63
N PRO A 255 9.98 -2.92 21.99
CA PRO A 255 9.50 -4.30 22.08
C PRO A 255 10.54 -5.31 21.59
N VAL A 256 10.58 -6.45 22.27
CA VAL A 256 11.39 -7.62 21.94
C VAL A 256 10.45 -8.74 21.50
N TRP A 257 10.74 -9.35 20.34
CA TRP A 257 9.91 -10.44 19.80
C TRP A 257 10.58 -11.80 19.99
N ALA A 258 9.81 -12.78 20.45
CA ALA A 258 10.23 -14.16 20.53
C ALA A 258 10.49 -14.74 19.13
N THR A 259 11.60 -15.46 19.00
CA THR A 259 11.97 -16.16 17.76
C THR A 259 10.96 -17.24 17.43
N GLY A 260 10.55 -17.32 16.17
CA GLY A 260 9.56 -18.28 15.67
C GLY A 260 8.10 -17.84 15.83
N SER A 261 7.66 -17.48 17.04
CA SER A 261 6.24 -17.13 17.28
C SER A 261 5.87 -15.68 16.93
N GLN A 262 6.87 -14.80 16.81
CA GLN A 262 6.70 -13.35 16.62
C GLN A 262 5.83 -12.67 17.69
N ARG A 263 5.64 -13.33 18.84
CA ARG A 263 5.03 -12.73 20.03
C ARG A 263 5.97 -11.70 20.62
N VAL A 264 5.41 -10.60 21.11
CA VAL A 264 6.13 -9.68 21.99
C VAL A 264 6.35 -10.38 23.33
N ASP A 265 7.62 -10.52 23.70
CA ASP A 265 8.09 -11.28 24.86
C ASP A 265 8.55 -10.33 25.98
N ASP A 266 9.15 -9.19 25.62
CA ASP A 266 9.71 -8.20 26.55
C ASP A 266 9.75 -6.78 25.93
N PHE A 267 10.23 -5.76 26.67
CA PHE A 267 10.27 -4.34 26.26
C PHE A 267 11.52 -3.55 26.66
#